data_AF-R7LT00-F1
#
_entry.id   AF-R7LT00-F1
#
_cell.length_a   1.000
_cell.length_b   1.000
_cell.length_c   1.000
_cell.angle_alpha   90.00
_cell.angle_beta   90.00
_cell.angle_gamma   90.00
#
_symmetry.space_group_name_H-M   'P 1'
#
loop_
_entity.id
_entity.type
_entity.pdbx_description
1 polymer ?
#
loop_
_entity_poly.entity_id
_entity_poly.type
_entity_poly.pdbx_seq_one_letter_code
_entity_poly.pdbx_strand_id
1 'polypeptide(L)'
;MEENNVKNKIIALSGEPVSGKGTTVKNLIKKLEEMGYSENQIHLESTGNDFRKYFNSIIDLIANLNNEENLKQISDRDEIKVFFSTEEYRHILSTTIANLIKENTDLSNFSIQDANNREDFAKIRKIVDTLIDEGMKQKGEAINREPHPNEIWIIDSRLAFNNIPDAFSVRLTTNADIAGKRLFNDKTRGKEDSQYSSIKEATAEREERRIGERNRYLNRYGVDLKDENNYDLIIDTSFASPSDIADVILECEKHYEANESFGKKWTSPQMLLPLQEERETLGEGESGYNFEQVVNSIKEKGYLPSRVIEAINVDDVNYIIEGHHRNFAAAYAGKTLVPYSIIAKDDEQIPNYSNTARERANSVSLNQLYGHEWMLQKVDSSFTYKENFPELYEKIENKEGIEH
;
A
#
# COMPACT_ATOMS: atom_id res chain seq x y z
N MET A 1 22.90 -24.28 -20.60
CA MET A 1 21.45 -24.26 -20.83
C MET A 1 20.94 -23.17 -19.91
N GLU A 2 20.59 -22.02 -20.46
CA GLU A 2 19.83 -21.04 -19.68
C GLU A 2 18.50 -21.72 -19.38
N GLU A 3 18.20 -21.97 -18.10
CA GLU A 3 16.84 -22.28 -17.71
C GLU A 3 16.00 -21.08 -18.17
N ASN A 4 15.14 -21.31 -19.17
CA ASN A 4 14.12 -20.34 -19.54
C ASN A 4 13.23 -20.16 -18.31
N ASN A 5 13.56 -19.19 -17.45
CA ASN A 5 12.81 -18.91 -16.25
C ASN A 5 11.50 -18.27 -16.71
N VAL A 6 10.43 -19.06 -16.72
CA VAL A 6 9.11 -18.60 -17.13
C VAL A 6 8.65 -17.59 -16.09
N LYS A 7 8.45 -16.35 -16.52
CA LYS A 7 7.95 -15.28 -15.66
C LYS A 7 6.55 -14.91 -16.12
N ASN A 8 5.55 -15.34 -15.36
CA ASN A 8 4.15 -15.00 -15.61
C ASN A 8 3.75 -13.71 -14.88
N LYS A 9 2.60 -13.14 -15.27
CA LYS A 9 2.06 -11.90 -14.73
C LYS A 9 1.53 -12.10 -13.31
N ILE A 10 2.36 -11.83 -12.31
CA ILE A 10 1.97 -11.90 -10.90
C ILE A 10 2.17 -10.52 -10.27
N ILE A 11 1.07 -9.85 -9.93
CA ILE A 11 1.06 -8.58 -9.19
C ILE A 11 0.83 -8.88 -7.71
N ALA A 12 1.86 -8.69 -6.90
CA ALA A 12 1.81 -8.85 -5.46
C ALA A 12 1.52 -7.52 -4.76
N LEU A 13 0.38 -7.41 -4.10
CA LEU A 13 -0.06 -6.19 -3.40
C LEU A 13 0.11 -6.30 -1.89
N SER A 14 1.06 -5.54 -1.36
CA SER A 14 1.19 -5.25 0.07
C SER A 14 0.74 -3.81 0.35
N GLY A 15 0.35 -3.51 1.59
CA GLY A 15 -0.18 -2.20 1.92
C GLY A 15 -0.20 -1.92 3.41
N GLU A 16 -0.05 -0.65 3.80
CA GLU A 16 -0.21 -0.26 5.20
C GLU A 16 -1.67 -0.37 5.61
N PRO A 17 -1.96 -0.48 6.93
CA PRO A 17 -3.32 -0.26 7.41
C PRO A 17 -3.87 1.05 6.84
N VAL A 18 -5.08 0.97 6.27
CA VAL A 18 -5.82 2.12 5.69
C VAL A 18 -5.24 2.69 4.38
N SER A 19 -4.37 1.92 3.70
CA SER A 19 -3.82 2.28 2.38
C SER A 19 -4.77 2.13 1.19
N GLY A 20 -6.00 1.65 1.41
CA GLY A 20 -6.96 1.48 0.32
C GLY A 20 -6.74 0.25 -0.56
N LYS A 21 -5.90 -0.70 -0.14
CA LYS A 21 -5.56 -1.94 -0.88
C LYS A 21 -6.77 -2.68 -1.48
N GLY A 22 -7.83 -2.89 -0.71
CA GLY A 22 -9.04 -3.56 -1.22
C GLY A 22 -9.74 -2.77 -2.32
N THR A 23 -9.71 -1.44 -2.26
CA THR A 23 -10.24 -0.56 -3.31
C THR A 23 -9.33 -0.59 -4.55
N THR A 24 -8.01 -0.64 -4.36
CA THR A 24 -7.03 -0.79 -5.45
C THR A 24 -7.23 -2.10 -6.20
N VAL A 25 -7.38 -3.24 -5.49
CA VAL A 25 -7.67 -4.55 -6.10
C VAL A 25 -8.91 -4.50 -6.99
N LYS A 26 -10.01 -3.90 -6.51
CA LYS A 26 -11.25 -3.77 -7.29
C LYS A 26 -11.04 -2.94 -8.56
N ASN A 27 -10.27 -1.85 -8.49
CA ASN A 27 -9.98 -1.01 -9.65
C ASN A 27 -9.04 -1.72 -10.63
N LEU A 28 -8.06 -2.47 -10.14
CA LEU A 28 -7.19 -3.30 -10.99
C LEU A 28 -7.99 -4.32 -11.79
N ILE A 29 -8.87 -5.08 -11.15
CA ILE A 29 -9.73 -6.05 -11.83
C ILE A 29 -10.59 -5.36 -12.89
N LYS A 30 -11.25 -4.26 -12.53
CA LYS A 30 -12.05 -3.48 -13.47
C LYS A 30 -11.24 -3.00 -14.69
N LYS A 31 -10.01 -2.52 -14.48
CA LYS A 31 -9.13 -2.07 -15.56
C LYS A 31 -8.67 -3.23 -16.45
N LEU A 32 -8.41 -4.40 -15.87
CA LEU A 32 -8.09 -5.60 -16.64
C LEU A 32 -9.29 -6.07 -17.49
N GLU A 33 -10.50 -6.02 -16.95
CA GLU A 33 -11.73 -6.28 -17.70
C GLU A 33 -11.91 -5.27 -18.87
N GLU A 34 -11.66 -3.98 -18.63
CA GLU A 34 -11.66 -2.93 -19.66
C GLU A 34 -10.58 -3.17 -20.74
N MET A 35 -9.46 -3.79 -20.37
CA MET A 35 -8.39 -4.23 -21.28
C MET A 35 -8.71 -5.54 -22.03
N GLY A 36 -9.83 -6.19 -21.72
CA GLY A 36 -10.34 -7.37 -22.42
C GLY A 36 -10.03 -8.72 -21.76
N TYR A 37 -9.52 -8.74 -20.52
CA TYR A 37 -9.39 -9.99 -19.76
C TYR A 37 -10.76 -10.48 -19.32
N SER A 38 -11.06 -11.76 -19.51
CA SER A 38 -12.26 -12.40 -18.96
C SER A 38 -12.07 -12.85 -17.52
N GLU A 39 -13.17 -13.12 -16.81
CA GLU A 39 -13.18 -13.52 -15.40
C GLU A 39 -12.29 -14.74 -15.10
N ASN A 40 -12.20 -15.70 -16.02
CA ASN A 40 -11.35 -16.88 -15.89
C ASN A 40 -9.86 -16.65 -16.18
N GLN A 41 -9.47 -15.45 -16.65
CA GLN A 41 -8.08 -15.05 -16.91
C GLN A 41 -7.51 -14.20 -15.77
N ILE A 42 -8.35 -13.75 -14.84
CA ILE A 42 -7.95 -12.92 -13.69
C ILE A 42 -8.06 -13.77 -12.43
N HIS A 43 -6.94 -14.04 -11.79
CA HIS A 43 -6.87 -14.87 -10.59
C HIS A 43 -6.58 -14.00 -9.36
N LEU A 44 -7.56 -13.82 -8.50
CA LEU A 44 -7.39 -13.08 -7.24
C LEU A 44 -7.18 -14.04 -6.07
N GLU A 45 -6.09 -13.84 -5.35
CA GLU A 45 -5.75 -14.59 -4.13
C GLU A 45 -5.55 -13.63 -2.97
N SER A 46 -6.07 -13.96 -1.78
CA SER A 46 -5.92 -13.09 -0.60
C SER A 46 -5.62 -13.91 0.64
N THR A 47 -4.40 -13.76 1.17
CA THR A 47 -3.99 -14.45 2.40
C THR A 47 -4.84 -14.03 3.60
N GLY A 48 -5.38 -12.81 3.58
CA GLY A 48 -6.35 -12.36 4.58
C GLY A 48 -7.68 -13.13 4.51
N ASN A 49 -8.13 -13.51 3.31
CA ASN A 49 -9.32 -14.34 3.17
C ASN A 49 -9.05 -15.80 3.56
N ASP A 50 -7.89 -16.34 3.19
CA ASP A 50 -7.46 -17.69 3.59
C ASP A 50 -7.37 -17.80 5.11
N PHE A 51 -6.75 -16.82 5.77
CA PHE A 51 -6.68 -16.76 7.23
C PHE A 51 -8.08 -16.78 7.86
N ARG A 52 -9.02 -15.97 7.36
CA ARG A 52 -10.41 -15.97 7.85
C ARG A 52 -11.09 -17.31 7.60
N LYS A 53 -10.83 -17.97 6.46
CA LYS A 53 -11.40 -19.28 6.12
C LYS A 53 -10.97 -20.36 7.10
N TYR A 54 -9.67 -20.42 7.43
CA TYR A 54 -9.14 -21.32 8.46
C TYR A 54 -9.76 -21.03 9.83
N PHE A 55 -9.73 -19.77 10.28
CA PHE A 55 -10.24 -19.41 11.60
C PHE A 55 -11.75 -19.65 11.74
N ASN A 56 -12.55 -19.29 10.74
CA ASN A 56 -13.99 -19.57 10.77
C ASN A 56 -14.25 -21.07 10.85
N SER A 57 -13.50 -21.90 10.13
CA SER A 57 -13.67 -23.35 10.20
C SER A 57 -13.33 -23.90 11.58
N ILE A 58 -12.26 -23.40 12.20
CA ILE A 58 -11.86 -23.79 13.56
C ILE A 58 -12.93 -23.34 14.57
N ILE A 59 -13.42 -22.11 14.47
CA ILE A 59 -14.48 -21.59 15.35
C ILE A 59 -15.76 -22.42 15.20
N ASP A 60 -16.17 -22.72 13.96
CA ASP A 60 -17.33 -23.57 13.68
C ASP A 60 -17.16 -24.97 14.31
N LEU A 61 -15.97 -25.56 14.20
CA LEU A 61 -15.65 -26.85 14.80
C LEU A 61 -15.84 -26.81 16.32
N ILE A 62 -15.29 -25.79 16.98
CA ILE A 62 -15.34 -25.64 18.44
C ILE A 62 -16.78 -25.36 18.91
N ALA A 63 -17.52 -24.52 18.20
CA ALA A 63 -18.90 -24.19 18.53
C ALA A 63 -19.86 -25.38 18.39
N ASN A 64 -19.52 -26.37 17.56
CA ASN A 64 -20.37 -27.53 17.26
C ASN A 64 -19.90 -28.85 17.90
N LEU A 65 -18.99 -28.82 18.89
CA LEU A 65 -18.44 -30.05 19.51
C LEU A 65 -19.48 -31.03 20.09
N ASN A 66 -20.69 -30.55 20.41
CA ASN A 66 -21.79 -31.38 20.94
C ASN A 66 -22.85 -31.74 19.88
N ASN A 67 -22.63 -31.44 18.60
CA ASN A 67 -23.56 -31.71 17.50
C ASN A 67 -22.90 -32.62 16.46
N GLU A 68 -23.13 -33.93 16.57
CA GLU A 68 -22.51 -34.96 15.71
C GLU A 68 -22.78 -34.75 14.21
N GLU A 69 -23.99 -34.29 13.84
CA GLU A 69 -24.35 -34.09 12.43
C GLU A 69 -23.55 -32.94 11.80
N ASN A 70 -23.44 -31.81 12.51
CA ASN A 70 -22.66 -30.66 12.05
C ASN A 70 -21.16 -30.98 12.03
N LEU A 71 -20.65 -31.70 13.03
CA LEU A 71 -19.23 -32.05 13.12
C LEU A 71 -18.75 -32.86 11.93
N LYS A 72 -19.57 -33.78 11.42
CA LYS A 72 -19.20 -34.58 10.25
C LYS A 72 -18.93 -33.68 9.04
N GLN A 73 -19.83 -32.74 8.77
CA GLN A 73 -19.68 -31.79 7.66
C GLN A 73 -18.50 -30.83 7.86
N ILE A 74 -18.28 -30.34 9.09
CA ILE A 74 -17.19 -29.41 9.39
C ILE A 74 -15.82 -30.12 9.30
N SER A 75 -15.74 -31.36 9.75
CA SER A 75 -14.48 -32.15 9.73
C SER A 75 -14.03 -32.50 8.31
N ASP A 76 -14.96 -32.51 7.35
CA ASP A 76 -14.66 -32.75 5.94
C ASP A 76 -14.09 -31.52 5.22
N ARG A 77 -14.06 -30.35 5.85
CA ARG A 77 -13.41 -29.14 5.30
C ARG A 77 -11.90 -29.31 5.27
N ASP A 78 -11.26 -28.88 4.18
CA ASP A 78 -9.81 -29.01 4.01
C ASP A 78 -9.03 -28.23 5.07
N GLU A 79 -9.58 -27.10 5.52
CA GLU A 79 -9.05 -26.27 6.59
C GLU A 79 -8.95 -27.05 7.91
N ILE A 80 -9.86 -27.99 8.14
CA ILE A 80 -9.92 -28.80 9.35
C ILE A 80 -9.09 -30.08 9.21
N LYS A 81 -9.19 -30.75 8.06
CA LYS A 81 -8.41 -31.97 7.79
C LYS A 81 -6.91 -31.77 8.05
N VAL A 82 -6.36 -30.61 7.71
CA VAL A 82 -4.94 -30.31 7.93
C VAL A 82 -4.57 -30.36 9.41
N PHE A 83 -5.44 -29.90 10.32
CA PHE A 83 -5.19 -29.97 11.77
C PHE A 83 -5.24 -31.41 12.31
N PHE A 84 -5.87 -32.33 11.57
CA PHE A 84 -5.87 -33.75 11.90
C PHE A 84 -4.75 -34.54 11.23
N SER A 85 -3.95 -33.93 10.36
CA SER A 85 -2.90 -34.62 9.60
C SER A 85 -1.68 -35.01 10.43
N THR A 86 -1.31 -34.21 11.44
CA THR A 86 -0.13 -34.45 12.29
C THR A 86 -0.52 -34.59 13.76
N GLU A 87 0.27 -35.33 14.54
CA GLU A 87 0.05 -35.47 15.99
C GLU A 87 0.20 -34.13 16.72
N GLU A 88 1.15 -33.31 16.30
CA GLU A 88 1.39 -31.98 16.85
C GLU A 88 0.17 -31.05 16.66
N TYR A 89 -0.39 -30.98 15.45
CA TYR A 89 -1.53 -30.09 15.18
C TYR A 89 -2.78 -30.56 15.92
N ARG A 90 -3.02 -31.87 15.97
CA ARG A 90 -4.11 -32.46 16.77
C ARG A 90 -3.96 -32.10 18.25
N HIS A 91 -2.75 -32.23 18.79
CA HIS A 91 -2.48 -31.92 20.19
C HIS A 91 -2.73 -30.44 20.50
N ILE A 92 -2.25 -29.53 19.65
CA ILE A 92 -2.47 -28.07 19.79
C ILE A 92 -3.96 -27.76 19.74
N LEU A 93 -4.68 -28.23 18.73
CA LEU A 93 -6.12 -27.99 18.58
C LEU A 93 -6.92 -28.52 19.79
N SER A 94 -6.63 -29.76 20.21
CA SER A 94 -7.29 -30.39 21.36
C SER A 94 -7.04 -29.64 22.68
N THR A 95 -5.84 -29.08 22.86
CA THR A 95 -5.48 -28.30 24.06
C THR A 95 -6.19 -26.95 24.07
N THR A 96 -6.24 -26.24 22.93
CA THR A 96 -7.02 -25.01 22.80
C THR A 96 -8.50 -25.29 23.11
N ILE A 97 -9.09 -26.35 22.55
CA ILE A 97 -10.47 -26.77 22.84
C ILE A 97 -10.67 -27.04 24.34
N ALA A 98 -9.78 -27.81 24.95
CA ALA A 98 -9.88 -28.18 26.37
C ALA A 98 -9.82 -26.95 27.29
N ASN A 99 -8.95 -25.97 26.98
CA ASN A 99 -8.88 -24.70 27.72
C ASN A 99 -10.19 -23.91 27.60
N LEU A 100 -10.75 -23.80 26.40
CA LEU A 100 -12.02 -23.09 26.16
C LEU A 100 -13.17 -23.71 26.97
N ILE A 101 -13.25 -25.05 26.99
CA ILE A 101 -14.25 -25.80 27.76
C ILE A 101 -14.04 -25.58 29.27
N LYS A 102 -12.80 -25.69 29.75
CA LYS A 102 -12.46 -25.51 31.17
C LYS A 102 -12.86 -24.12 31.69
N GLU A 103 -12.72 -23.10 30.85
CA GLU A 103 -13.06 -21.72 31.19
C GLU A 103 -14.55 -21.39 30.97
N ASN A 104 -15.34 -22.37 30.50
CA ASN A 104 -16.75 -22.19 30.17
C ASN A 104 -16.96 -20.98 29.24
N THR A 105 -16.08 -20.83 28.25
CA THR A 105 -16.14 -19.73 27.28
C THR A 105 -17.43 -19.84 26.48
N ASP A 106 -18.21 -18.76 26.42
CA ASP A 106 -19.36 -18.69 25.52
C ASP A 106 -18.87 -18.59 24.07
N LEU A 107 -19.14 -19.64 23.29
CA LEU A 107 -18.73 -19.74 21.91
C LEU A 107 -19.81 -19.27 20.92
N SER A 108 -21.02 -18.97 21.40
CA SER A 108 -22.14 -18.57 20.55
C SER A 108 -21.89 -17.26 19.78
N ASN A 109 -21.01 -16.41 20.31
CA ASN A 109 -20.59 -15.15 19.70
C ASN A 109 -19.07 -15.05 19.49
N PHE A 110 -18.33 -16.17 19.56
CA PHE A 110 -16.88 -16.14 19.47
C PHE A 110 -16.42 -15.81 18.06
N SER A 111 -15.73 -14.68 17.91
CA SER A 111 -15.32 -14.13 16.63
C SER A 111 -13.87 -14.46 16.29
N ILE A 112 -13.48 -14.25 15.03
CA ILE A 112 -12.07 -14.28 14.61
C ILE A 112 -11.23 -13.30 15.43
N GLN A 113 -11.82 -12.18 15.86
CA GLN A 113 -11.12 -11.18 16.64
C GLN A 113 -10.81 -11.67 18.06
N ASP A 114 -11.78 -12.33 18.70
CA ASP A 114 -11.57 -13.00 19.98
C ASP A 114 -10.47 -14.06 19.86
N ALA A 115 -10.54 -14.84 18.77
CA ALA A 115 -9.52 -15.83 18.45
C ALA A 115 -8.15 -15.19 18.24
N ASN A 116 -8.06 -14.01 17.64
CA ASN A 116 -6.79 -13.31 17.40
C ASN A 116 -6.16 -12.74 18.67
N ASN A 117 -6.98 -12.28 19.61
CA ASN A 117 -6.51 -11.62 20.83
C ASN A 117 -6.23 -12.60 21.97
N ARG A 118 -6.71 -13.85 21.89
CA ARG A 118 -6.50 -14.86 22.93
C ARG A 118 -5.17 -15.59 22.79
N GLU A 119 -4.50 -15.82 23.91
CA GLU A 119 -3.21 -16.53 23.95
C GLU A 119 -3.34 -18.02 23.58
N ASP A 120 -4.46 -18.67 23.92
CA ASP A 120 -4.70 -20.09 23.59
C ASP A 120 -4.69 -20.39 22.08
N PHE A 121 -4.95 -19.36 21.27
CA PHE A 121 -4.93 -19.44 19.81
C PHE A 121 -3.57 -19.08 19.20
N ALA A 122 -2.57 -18.65 19.99
CA ALA A 122 -1.27 -18.23 19.48
C ALA A 122 -0.59 -19.32 18.64
N LYS A 123 -0.63 -20.57 19.11
CA LYS A 123 -0.09 -21.73 18.36
C LYS A 123 -0.91 -22.06 17.12
N ILE A 124 -2.24 -21.92 17.19
CA ILE A 124 -3.13 -22.11 16.03
C ILE A 124 -2.84 -21.05 14.97
N ARG A 125 -2.76 -19.77 15.33
CA ARG A 125 -2.35 -18.67 14.45
C ARG A 125 -1.03 -19.00 13.77
N LYS A 126 -0.06 -19.49 14.55
CA LYS A 126 1.25 -19.88 14.01
C LYS A 126 1.13 -20.97 12.94
N ILE A 127 0.34 -22.02 13.17
CA ILE A 127 0.09 -23.08 12.18
C ILE A 127 -0.55 -22.50 10.93
N VAL A 128 -1.64 -21.74 11.07
CA VAL A 128 -2.38 -21.16 9.94
C VAL A 128 -1.49 -20.26 9.10
N ASP A 129 -0.73 -19.36 9.72
CA ASP A 129 0.22 -18.50 9.03
C ASP A 129 1.23 -19.34 8.21
N THR A 130 1.82 -20.38 8.82
CA THR A 130 2.78 -21.26 8.13
C THR A 130 2.14 -21.95 6.93
N LEU A 131 0.93 -22.48 7.08
CA LEU A 131 0.21 -23.15 5.99
C LEU A 131 -0.09 -22.19 4.83
N ILE A 132 -0.48 -20.95 5.14
CA ILE A 132 -0.75 -19.92 4.13
C ILE A 132 0.54 -19.50 3.43
N ASP A 133 1.62 -19.32 4.18
CA ASP A 133 2.93 -18.93 3.62
C ASP A 133 3.49 -20.02 2.70
N GLU A 134 3.48 -21.28 3.14
CA GLU A 134 3.92 -22.43 2.35
C GLU A 134 3.03 -22.64 1.12
N GLY A 135 1.71 -22.53 1.28
CA GLY A 135 0.75 -22.61 0.18
C GLY A 135 0.98 -21.52 -0.87
N MET A 136 1.25 -20.28 -0.44
CA MET A 136 1.52 -19.16 -1.34
C MET A 136 2.82 -19.39 -2.13
N LYS A 137 3.86 -19.90 -1.46
CA LYS A 137 5.12 -20.26 -2.13
C LYS A 137 4.92 -21.36 -3.18
N GLN A 138 4.27 -22.46 -2.80
CA GLN A 138 3.97 -23.56 -3.71
C GLN A 138 3.13 -23.12 -4.91
N LYS A 139 2.22 -22.17 -4.70
CA LYS A 139 1.39 -21.58 -5.75
C LYS A 139 2.19 -20.72 -6.71
N GLY A 140 3.07 -19.86 -6.21
CA GLY A 140 4.00 -19.09 -7.05
C GLY A 140 4.88 -20.01 -7.90
N GLU A 141 5.44 -21.04 -7.29
CA GLU A 141 6.20 -22.09 -8.01
C GLU A 141 5.33 -22.79 -9.06
N ALA A 142 4.07 -23.12 -8.76
CA ALA A 142 3.17 -23.77 -9.70
C ALA A 142 2.82 -22.88 -10.89
N ILE A 143 2.54 -21.59 -10.66
CA ILE A 143 2.26 -20.62 -11.72
C ILE A 143 3.47 -20.50 -12.65
N ASN A 144 4.70 -20.42 -12.10
CA ASN A 144 5.91 -20.23 -12.90
C ASN A 144 6.50 -21.53 -13.50
N ARG A 145 5.81 -22.68 -13.38
CA ARG A 145 6.25 -23.94 -14.03
C ARG A 145 6.01 -23.94 -15.54
N GLU A 146 4.99 -23.23 -16.01
CA GLU A 146 4.64 -23.18 -17.43
C GLU A 146 4.14 -21.79 -17.85
N PRO A 147 4.22 -21.43 -19.15
CA PRO A 147 3.80 -20.10 -19.60
C PRO A 147 2.28 -19.92 -19.60
N HIS A 148 1.82 -18.81 -19.04
CA HIS A 148 0.42 -18.37 -19.01
C HIS A 148 0.28 -16.96 -19.59
N PRO A 149 0.51 -16.77 -20.91
CA PRO A 149 0.63 -15.43 -21.53
C PRO A 149 -0.68 -14.62 -21.53
N ASN A 150 -1.82 -15.27 -21.26
CA ASN A 150 -3.14 -14.67 -21.29
C ASN A 150 -3.82 -14.63 -19.91
N GLU A 151 -3.09 -14.95 -18.83
CA GLU A 151 -3.61 -14.95 -17.47
C GLU A 151 -2.83 -13.95 -16.62
N ILE A 152 -3.46 -13.47 -15.55
CA ILE A 152 -2.85 -12.56 -14.58
C ILE A 152 -3.28 -12.91 -13.16
N TRP A 153 -2.32 -12.93 -12.25
CA TRP A 153 -2.53 -13.18 -10.84
C TRP A 153 -2.39 -11.90 -10.04
N ILE A 154 -3.39 -11.60 -9.22
CA ILE A 154 -3.37 -10.53 -8.23
C ILE A 154 -3.27 -11.19 -6.85
N ILE A 155 -2.14 -11.03 -6.18
CA ILE A 155 -1.86 -11.62 -4.88
C ILE A 155 -1.95 -10.55 -3.80
N ASP A 156 -3.04 -10.54 -3.05
CA ASP A 156 -3.23 -9.69 -1.87
C ASP A 156 -2.56 -10.33 -0.65
N SER A 157 -1.32 -9.96 -0.36
CA SER A 157 -0.55 -10.51 0.75
C SER A 157 0.53 -9.55 1.25
N ARG A 158 0.75 -9.54 2.57
CA ARG A 158 1.86 -8.79 3.19
C ARG A 158 3.24 -9.38 2.88
N LEU A 159 3.31 -10.68 2.58
CA LEU A 159 4.57 -11.43 2.37
C LEU A 159 4.70 -11.97 0.96
N ALA A 160 3.87 -11.56 0.00
CA ALA A 160 3.98 -12.06 -1.36
C ALA A 160 5.37 -11.81 -1.96
N PHE A 161 6.03 -10.67 -1.69
CA PHE A 161 7.39 -10.41 -2.15
C PHE A 161 8.42 -11.44 -1.64
N ASN A 162 8.20 -12.01 -0.46
CA ASN A 162 9.08 -13.01 0.14
C ASN A 162 8.74 -14.43 -0.34
N ASN A 163 7.44 -14.73 -0.45
CA ASN A 163 6.96 -16.06 -0.79
C ASN A 163 6.95 -16.32 -2.30
N ILE A 164 6.87 -15.28 -3.13
CA ILE A 164 6.89 -15.33 -4.59
C ILE A 164 7.89 -14.27 -5.12
N PRO A 165 9.21 -14.54 -5.08
CA PRO A 165 10.23 -13.57 -5.46
C PRO A 165 10.15 -13.06 -6.91
N ASP A 166 9.56 -13.84 -7.81
CA ASP A 166 9.38 -13.47 -9.23
C ASP A 166 8.18 -12.55 -9.47
N ALA A 167 7.36 -12.26 -8.45
CA ALA A 167 6.20 -11.40 -8.57
C ALA A 167 6.59 -9.92 -8.62
N PHE A 168 5.86 -9.14 -9.42
CA PHE A 168 5.91 -7.69 -9.40
C PHE A 168 5.33 -7.18 -8.07
N SER A 169 6.21 -6.79 -7.16
CA SER A 169 5.89 -6.52 -5.77
C SER A 169 5.60 -5.04 -5.54
N VAL A 170 4.34 -4.74 -5.23
CA VAL A 170 3.83 -3.38 -5.03
C VAL A 170 3.50 -3.13 -3.57
N ARG A 171 3.88 -1.96 -3.07
CA ARG A 171 3.63 -1.50 -1.71
C ARG A 171 2.80 -0.22 -1.69
N LEU A 172 1.60 -0.30 -1.12
CA LEU A 172 0.73 0.86 -0.92
C LEU A 172 0.96 1.51 0.44
N THR A 173 1.39 2.76 0.47
CA THR A 173 1.61 3.54 1.70
C THR A 173 0.57 4.65 1.81
N THR A 174 0.48 5.27 2.99
CA THR A 174 -0.35 6.46 3.22
C THR A 174 0.30 7.32 4.30
N ASN A 175 0.26 8.63 4.12
CA ASN A 175 0.54 9.58 5.19
C ASN A 175 -0.35 9.29 6.41
N ALA A 176 0.23 9.41 7.62
CA ALA A 176 -0.44 9.04 8.86
C ALA A 176 -1.71 9.85 9.12
N ASP A 177 -1.69 11.16 8.88
CA ASP A 177 -2.85 12.04 9.13
C ASP A 177 -4.00 11.73 8.17
N ILE A 178 -3.66 11.44 6.92
CA ILE A 178 -4.66 11.07 5.90
C ILE A 178 -5.23 9.70 6.19
N ALA A 179 -4.41 8.74 6.60
CA ALA A 179 -4.86 7.43 7.06
C ALA A 179 -5.79 7.57 8.28
N GLY A 180 -5.45 8.44 9.24
CA GLY A 180 -6.28 8.76 10.41
C GLY A 180 -7.63 9.37 10.02
N LYS A 181 -7.64 10.36 9.12
CA LYS A 181 -8.87 10.96 8.55
C LYS A 181 -9.74 9.91 7.84
N ARG A 182 -9.14 9.05 7.02
CA ARG A 182 -9.85 7.95 6.33
C ARG A 182 -10.48 6.99 7.34
N LEU A 183 -9.70 6.57 8.33
CA LEU A 183 -10.15 5.64 9.36
C LEU A 183 -11.30 6.23 10.19
N PHE A 184 -11.17 7.49 10.62
CA PHE A 184 -12.21 8.19 11.38
C PHE A 184 -13.52 8.34 10.60
N ASN A 185 -13.44 8.60 9.28
CA ASN A 185 -14.61 8.81 8.44
C ASN A 185 -15.24 7.50 7.91
N ASP A 186 -14.55 6.37 8.00
CA ASP A 186 -15.02 5.09 7.47
C ASP A 186 -16.03 4.42 8.41
N LYS A 187 -17.32 4.69 8.15
CA LYS A 187 -18.45 4.13 8.91
C LYS A 187 -18.80 2.68 8.51
N THR A 188 -18.08 2.10 7.55
CA THR A 188 -18.42 0.78 7.00
C THR A 188 -17.60 -0.35 7.60
N ARG A 189 -16.57 -0.02 8.38
CA ARG A 189 -15.74 -1.01 9.08
C ARG A 189 -16.49 -1.57 10.29
N GLY A 190 -16.00 -2.69 10.82
CA GLY A 190 -16.62 -3.36 11.97
C GLY A 190 -16.79 -2.40 13.17
N LYS A 191 -17.66 -2.79 14.12
CA LYS A 191 -18.05 -1.97 15.29
C LYS A 191 -16.87 -1.35 16.06
N GLU A 192 -15.68 -1.94 15.98
CA GLU A 192 -14.47 -1.50 16.69
C GLU A 192 -13.65 -0.45 15.94
N ASP A 193 -13.67 -0.44 14.60
CA ASP A 193 -12.96 0.53 13.75
C ASP A 193 -13.79 1.82 13.51
N SER A 194 -14.97 1.91 14.12
CA SER A 194 -15.96 2.96 13.86
C SER A 194 -16.23 3.85 15.09
N GLN A 195 -15.49 3.67 16.18
CA GLN A 195 -15.74 4.31 17.47
C GLN A 195 -14.58 5.18 17.96
N TYR A 196 -13.97 5.93 17.04
CA TYR A 196 -12.97 6.93 17.38
C TYR A 196 -13.64 8.20 17.88
N SER A 197 -13.19 8.72 19.02
CA SER A 197 -13.62 10.02 19.55
C SER A 197 -12.97 11.20 18.82
N SER A 198 -11.83 10.97 18.15
CA SER A 198 -11.10 12.00 17.39
C SER A 198 -10.19 11.41 16.30
N ILE A 199 -9.78 12.26 15.35
CA ILE A 199 -8.77 11.91 14.33
C ILE A 199 -7.42 11.56 14.98
N LYS A 200 -7.05 12.22 16.09
CA LYS A 200 -5.80 11.94 16.81
C LYS A 200 -5.78 10.52 17.39
N GLU A 201 -6.88 10.10 17.99
CA GLU A 201 -7.03 8.73 18.49
C GLU A 201 -6.95 7.69 17.37
N ALA A 202 -7.68 7.91 16.26
CA ALA A 202 -7.62 7.04 15.09
C ALA A 202 -6.20 6.93 14.51
N THR A 203 -5.46 8.04 14.48
CA THR A 203 -4.08 8.08 14.00
C THR A 203 -3.14 7.31 14.92
N ALA A 204 -3.29 7.47 16.24
CA ALA A 204 -2.48 6.77 17.25
C ALA A 204 -2.71 5.26 17.22
N GLU A 205 -3.96 4.79 17.21
CA GLU A 205 -4.27 3.36 17.11
C GLU A 205 -3.72 2.75 15.82
N ARG A 206 -3.87 3.46 14.70
CA ARG A 206 -3.33 3.01 13.42
C ARG A 206 -1.83 2.82 13.50
N GLU A 207 -1.12 3.75 14.14
CA GLU A 207 0.33 3.69 14.27
C GLU A 207 0.77 2.54 15.17
N GLU A 208 0.05 2.30 16.27
CA GLU A 208 0.26 1.12 17.12
C GLU A 208 0.10 -0.18 16.33
N ARG A 209 -0.97 -0.30 15.53
CA ARG A 209 -1.19 -1.47 14.64
C ARG A 209 -0.04 -1.63 13.65
N ARG A 210 0.43 -0.53 13.06
CA ARG A 210 1.54 -0.53 12.09
C ARG A 210 2.86 -0.97 12.74
N ILE A 211 3.15 -0.51 13.96
CA ILE A 211 4.36 -0.87 14.72
C ILE A 211 4.29 -2.33 15.17
N GLY A 212 3.17 -2.74 15.79
CA GLY A 212 2.96 -4.11 16.24
C GLY A 212 3.05 -5.12 15.10
N GLU A 213 2.51 -4.77 13.93
CA GLU A 213 2.67 -5.55 12.71
C GLU A 213 4.12 -5.66 12.28
N ARG A 214 4.84 -4.55 12.11
CA ARG A 214 6.26 -4.57 11.74
C ARG A 214 7.08 -5.46 12.68
N ASN A 215 6.90 -5.32 13.99
CA ASN A 215 7.61 -6.12 14.99
C ASN A 215 7.27 -7.62 14.88
N ARG A 216 6.01 -7.96 14.66
CA ARG A 216 5.58 -9.35 14.44
C ARG A 216 6.27 -9.96 13.22
N TYR A 217 6.32 -9.24 12.10
CA TYR A 217 6.95 -9.74 10.88
C TYR A 217 8.47 -9.84 11.01
N LEU A 218 9.11 -8.86 11.64
CA LEU A 218 10.55 -8.89 11.90
C LEU A 218 10.93 -10.07 12.80
N ASN A 219 10.21 -10.29 13.90
CA ASN A 219 10.48 -11.38 14.84
C ASN A 219 10.22 -12.76 14.23
N ARG A 220 9.22 -12.88 13.36
CA ARG A 220 8.79 -14.16 12.82
C ARG A 220 9.54 -14.56 11.55
N TYR A 221 9.73 -13.62 10.63
CA TYR A 221 10.27 -13.89 9.30
C TYR A 221 11.66 -13.29 9.11
N GLY A 222 12.13 -12.43 10.01
CA GLY A 222 13.39 -11.69 9.83
C GLY A 222 13.28 -10.58 8.78
N VAL A 223 12.06 -10.20 8.40
CA VAL A 223 11.79 -9.29 7.30
C VAL A 223 11.14 -8.00 7.80
N ASP A 224 11.66 -6.85 7.37
CA ASP A 224 11.09 -5.55 7.67
C ASP A 224 10.14 -5.10 6.55
N LEU A 225 8.85 -5.00 6.85
CA LEU A 225 7.84 -4.53 5.89
C LEU A 225 8.03 -3.06 5.44
N LYS A 226 8.86 -2.28 6.16
CA LYS A 226 9.26 -0.93 5.75
C LYS A 226 10.46 -0.91 4.82
N ASP A 227 11.22 -2.00 4.72
CA ASP A 227 12.36 -2.02 3.81
C ASP A 227 11.84 -1.95 2.38
N GLU A 228 12.15 -0.83 1.74
CA GLU A 228 11.72 -0.51 0.39
C GLU A 228 12.35 -1.46 -0.65
N ASN A 229 13.47 -2.12 -0.33
CA ASN A 229 14.13 -3.08 -1.21
C ASN A 229 13.32 -4.36 -1.44
N ASN A 230 12.33 -4.62 -0.59
CA ASN A 230 11.39 -5.73 -0.74
C ASN A 230 10.37 -5.52 -1.86
N TYR A 231 10.32 -4.34 -2.48
CA TYR A 231 9.29 -3.98 -3.44
C TYR A 231 9.89 -3.37 -4.70
N ASP A 232 9.26 -3.66 -5.83
CA ASP A 232 9.57 -3.06 -7.12
C ASP A 232 8.94 -1.66 -7.24
N LEU A 233 7.73 -1.50 -6.68
CA LEU A 233 6.93 -0.28 -6.77
C LEU A 233 6.35 0.12 -5.42
N ILE A 234 6.44 1.39 -5.07
CA ILE A 234 5.90 1.97 -3.84
C ILE A 234 5.01 3.15 -4.21
N ILE A 235 3.75 3.11 -3.80
CA ILE A 235 2.76 4.14 -4.12
C ILE A 235 2.20 4.72 -2.84
N ASP A 236 2.42 6.02 -2.63
CA ASP A 236 1.72 6.79 -1.63
C ASP A 236 0.30 7.10 -2.12
N THR A 237 -0.68 6.52 -1.42
CA THR A 237 -2.09 6.60 -1.79
C THR A 237 -2.78 7.85 -1.27
N SER A 238 -2.11 8.69 -0.48
CA SER A 238 -2.66 9.81 0.29
C SER A 238 -3.70 10.68 -0.43
N PHE A 239 -3.34 11.21 -1.60
CA PHE A 239 -4.23 12.01 -2.44
C PHE A 239 -4.41 11.41 -3.84
N ALA A 240 -4.12 10.12 -3.97
CA ALA A 240 -4.22 9.42 -5.25
C ALA A 240 -5.62 8.81 -5.44
N SER A 241 -6.14 8.89 -6.65
CA SER A 241 -7.39 8.22 -7.00
C SER A 241 -7.16 6.71 -7.15
N PRO A 242 -8.10 5.85 -6.74
CA PRO A 242 -7.97 4.40 -6.93
C PRO A 242 -7.80 3.97 -8.40
N SER A 243 -8.37 4.73 -9.33
CA SER A 243 -8.19 4.48 -10.77
C SER A 243 -6.76 4.76 -11.20
N ASP A 244 -6.19 5.92 -10.84
CA ASP A 244 -4.80 6.24 -11.20
C ASP A 244 -3.80 5.28 -10.54
N ILE A 245 -4.08 4.82 -9.30
CA ILE A 245 -3.25 3.80 -8.65
C ILE A 245 -3.24 2.51 -9.49
N ALA A 246 -4.41 2.05 -9.95
CA ALA A 246 -4.51 0.86 -10.80
C ALA A 246 -3.80 1.06 -12.15
N ASP A 247 -3.98 2.23 -12.79
CA ASP A 247 -3.31 2.57 -14.04
C ASP A 247 -1.78 2.57 -13.89
N VAL A 248 -1.24 3.16 -12.81
CA VAL A 248 0.20 3.18 -12.51
C VAL A 248 0.75 1.78 -12.25
N ILE A 249 0.03 0.93 -11.50
CA ILE A 249 0.45 -0.45 -11.24
C ILE A 249 0.56 -1.22 -12.55
N LEU A 250 -0.47 -1.17 -13.41
CA LEU A 250 -0.49 -1.88 -14.68
C LEU A 250 0.58 -1.36 -15.65
N GLU A 251 0.82 -0.05 -15.67
CA GLU A 251 1.86 0.52 -16.53
C GLU A 251 3.27 0.16 -16.06
N CYS A 252 3.55 0.26 -14.76
CA CYS A 252 4.85 -0.14 -14.22
C CYS A 252 5.07 -1.66 -14.32
N GLU A 253 4.01 -2.47 -14.23
CA GLU A 253 4.10 -3.91 -14.45
C GLU A 253 4.54 -4.25 -15.87
N LYS A 254 4.00 -3.58 -16.90
CA LYS A 254 4.47 -3.74 -18.29
C LYS A 254 5.95 -3.39 -18.44
N HIS A 255 6.40 -2.29 -17.82
CA HIS A 255 7.82 -1.92 -17.84
C HIS A 255 8.67 -2.96 -17.12
N TYR A 256 8.19 -3.50 -15.99
CA TYR A 256 8.85 -4.56 -15.24
C TYR A 256 8.99 -5.85 -16.06
N GLU A 257 7.94 -6.27 -16.80
CA GLU A 257 8.01 -7.40 -17.73
C GLU A 257 9.02 -7.17 -18.86
N ALA A 258 9.04 -5.95 -19.41
CA ALA A 258 9.92 -5.57 -20.51
C ALA A 258 11.38 -5.29 -20.08
N ASN A 259 11.69 -5.35 -18.77
CA ASN A 259 12.96 -4.89 -18.19
C ASN A 259 13.29 -3.43 -18.55
N GLU A 260 12.27 -2.59 -18.64
CA GLU A 260 12.37 -1.15 -18.86
C GLU A 260 12.41 -0.39 -17.53
N SER A 261 12.98 0.82 -17.54
CA SER A 261 13.08 1.62 -16.33
C SER A 261 11.77 2.31 -15.97
N PHE A 262 11.47 2.38 -14.67
CA PHE A 262 10.37 3.15 -14.10
C PHE A 262 10.74 3.67 -12.71
N GLY A 263 10.07 4.71 -12.27
CA GLY A 263 10.24 5.26 -10.93
C GLY A 263 9.74 4.28 -9.87
N LYS A 264 10.62 3.91 -8.93
CA LYS A 264 10.27 3.01 -7.82
C LYS A 264 9.24 3.61 -6.87
N LYS A 265 9.22 4.94 -6.69
CA LYS A 265 8.29 5.62 -5.79
C LYS A 265 7.35 6.54 -6.56
N TRP A 266 6.08 6.54 -6.16
CA TRP A 266 5.04 7.38 -6.71
C TRP A 266 4.26 8.06 -5.60
N THR A 267 3.91 9.33 -5.80
CA THR A 267 3.11 10.12 -4.87
C THR A 267 2.21 11.09 -5.62
N SER A 268 1.28 11.72 -4.92
CA SER A 268 0.45 12.78 -5.51
C SER A 268 1.28 14.04 -5.73
N PRO A 269 1.04 14.79 -6.83
CA PRO A 269 1.61 16.11 -6.99
C PRO A 269 1.39 17.08 -5.81
N GLN A 270 0.32 16.86 -5.05
CA GLN A 270 -0.02 17.62 -3.84
C GLN A 270 0.96 17.38 -2.67
N MET A 271 1.77 16.32 -2.73
CA MET A 271 2.77 15.96 -1.71
C MET A 271 4.16 16.52 -2.02
N LEU A 272 4.31 17.31 -3.10
CA LEU A 272 5.61 17.77 -3.61
C LEU A 272 5.62 19.30 -3.67
N LEU A 273 6.29 19.93 -2.70
CA LEU A 273 6.27 21.38 -2.54
C LEU A 273 7.22 22.07 -3.53
N PRO A 274 6.79 23.19 -4.15
CA PRO A 274 7.63 23.93 -5.08
C PRO A 274 8.73 24.72 -4.33
N LEU A 275 9.91 24.74 -4.94
CA LEU A 275 11.02 25.65 -4.60
C LEU A 275 11.37 26.61 -5.76
N GLN A 276 10.46 26.74 -6.72
CA GLN A 276 10.51 27.69 -7.83
C GLN A 276 9.24 28.53 -7.80
N GLU A 277 9.30 29.73 -8.36
CA GLU A 277 8.13 30.58 -8.53
C GLU A 277 7.23 30.06 -9.65
N GLU A 278 5.94 30.36 -9.58
CA GLU A 278 4.95 29.93 -10.60
C GLU A 278 5.40 30.30 -12.01
N ARG A 279 5.91 31.52 -12.20
CA ARG A 279 6.36 32.00 -13.50
C ARG A 279 7.49 31.15 -14.09
N GLU A 280 8.37 30.60 -13.25
CA GLU A 280 9.46 29.73 -13.69
C GLU A 280 8.89 28.36 -14.10
N THR A 281 7.97 27.80 -13.32
CA THR A 281 7.26 26.56 -13.63
C THR A 281 6.47 26.64 -14.94
N LEU A 282 5.87 27.79 -15.24
CA LEU A 282 5.11 28.04 -16.47
C LEU A 282 6.00 28.29 -17.69
N GLY A 283 7.27 28.63 -17.45
CA GLY A 283 8.25 28.92 -18.49
C GLY A 283 8.64 27.70 -19.32
N GLU A 284 9.57 27.93 -20.26
CA GLU A 284 10.21 26.86 -21.01
C GLU A 284 11.24 26.15 -20.13
N GLY A 285 11.09 24.84 -19.93
CA GLY A 285 12.05 24.04 -19.19
C GLY A 285 13.31 23.74 -20.01
N GLU A 286 14.30 23.08 -19.40
CA GLU A 286 15.55 22.68 -20.08
C GLU A 286 15.33 21.78 -21.31
N SER A 287 14.19 21.10 -21.35
CA SER A 287 13.78 20.24 -22.47
C SER A 287 13.27 21.02 -23.70
N GLY A 288 13.09 22.34 -23.59
CA GLY A 288 12.51 23.20 -24.63
C GLY A 288 10.97 23.17 -24.68
N TYR A 289 10.33 22.45 -23.76
CA TYR A 289 8.87 22.41 -23.65
C TYR A 289 8.38 23.40 -22.60
N ASN A 290 7.33 24.13 -22.94
CA ASN A 290 6.58 24.94 -21.98
C ASN A 290 5.51 24.10 -21.26
N PHE A 291 4.94 24.66 -20.19
CA PHE A 291 3.94 24.00 -19.36
C PHE A 291 2.75 23.43 -20.14
N GLU A 292 2.19 24.19 -21.09
CA GLU A 292 1.03 23.76 -21.88
C GLU A 292 1.35 22.55 -22.76
N GLN A 293 2.55 22.53 -23.36
CA GLN A 293 3.01 21.39 -24.16
C GLN A 293 3.19 20.14 -23.30
N VAL A 294 3.72 20.28 -22.07
CA VAL A 294 3.84 19.17 -21.12
C VAL A 294 2.46 18.65 -20.71
N VAL A 295 1.51 19.55 -20.39
CA VAL A 295 0.12 19.20 -20.07
C VAL A 295 -0.53 18.40 -21.20
N ASN A 296 -0.42 18.89 -22.44
CA ASN A 296 -1.01 18.22 -23.60
C ASN A 296 -0.38 16.85 -23.83
N SER A 297 0.94 16.73 -23.69
CA SER A 297 1.62 15.43 -23.77
C SER A 297 1.12 14.45 -22.69
N ILE A 298 0.94 14.89 -21.45
CA ILE A 298 0.44 14.02 -20.37
C ILE A 298 -1.02 13.59 -20.62
N LYS A 299 -1.86 14.50 -21.13
CA LYS A 299 -3.26 14.17 -21.48
C LYS A 299 -3.34 13.14 -22.61
N GLU A 300 -2.50 13.28 -23.63
CA GLU A 300 -2.51 12.40 -24.81
C GLU A 300 -1.85 11.05 -24.56
N LYS A 301 -0.71 11.04 -23.85
CA LYS A 301 0.18 9.86 -23.77
C LYS A 301 0.32 9.29 -22.36
N GLY A 302 -0.26 9.95 -21.36
CA GLY A 302 0.02 9.65 -19.96
C GLY A 302 1.37 10.19 -19.49
N TYR A 303 1.67 9.94 -18.22
CA TYR A 303 2.95 10.31 -17.63
C TYR A 303 3.99 9.20 -17.92
N LEU A 304 5.22 9.57 -18.28
CA LEU A 304 6.30 8.61 -18.52
C LEU A 304 6.84 8.04 -17.19
N PRO A 305 6.70 6.73 -16.90
CA PRO A 305 7.11 6.15 -15.62
C PRO A 305 8.60 6.34 -15.28
N SER A 306 9.47 6.40 -16.29
CA SER A 306 10.92 6.59 -16.12
C SER A 306 11.35 8.02 -15.80
N ARG A 307 10.47 9.01 -15.98
CA ARG A 307 10.78 10.43 -15.80
C ARG A 307 10.44 10.87 -14.39
N VAL A 308 11.27 10.47 -13.42
CA VAL A 308 11.09 10.82 -12.00
C VAL A 308 11.22 12.32 -11.76
N ILE A 309 10.48 12.83 -10.77
CA ILE A 309 10.69 14.13 -10.14
C ILE A 309 11.79 13.98 -9.09
N GLU A 310 12.82 14.81 -9.14
CA GLU A 310 13.87 14.82 -8.14
C GLU A 310 13.46 15.74 -6.99
N ALA A 311 13.40 15.18 -5.78
CA ALA A 311 13.00 15.89 -4.58
C ALA A 311 14.01 15.69 -3.45
N ILE A 312 14.02 16.63 -2.51
CA ILE A 312 14.62 16.45 -1.19
C ILE A 312 13.52 16.17 -0.17
N ASN A 313 13.86 15.46 0.90
CA ASN A 313 12.94 15.21 2.01
C ASN A 313 13.50 15.83 3.29
N VAL A 314 12.75 16.70 3.95
CA VAL A 314 13.15 17.35 5.21
C VAL A 314 11.97 17.31 6.16
N ASP A 315 12.19 16.74 7.34
CA ASP A 315 11.15 16.58 8.36
C ASP A 315 9.86 15.94 7.79
N ASP A 316 10.02 14.85 7.02
CA ASP A 316 8.95 14.12 6.30
C ASP A 316 8.19 14.90 5.22
N VAL A 317 8.62 16.12 4.86
CA VAL A 317 8.07 16.91 3.75
C VAL A 317 8.97 16.83 2.52
N ASN A 318 8.38 16.61 1.34
CA ASN A 318 9.11 16.55 0.08
C ASN A 318 9.07 17.91 -0.64
N TYR A 319 10.24 18.38 -1.09
CA TYR A 319 10.39 19.62 -1.86
C TYR A 319 11.05 19.31 -3.20
N ILE A 320 10.50 19.86 -4.27
CA ILE A 320 10.96 19.61 -5.63
C ILE A 320 12.27 20.37 -5.88
N ILE A 321 13.29 19.64 -6.33
CA ILE A 321 14.56 20.21 -6.83
C ILE A 321 14.49 20.32 -8.36
N GLU A 322 14.05 19.26 -9.03
CA GLU A 322 13.83 19.23 -10.47
C GLU A 322 12.53 18.50 -10.78
N GLY A 323 11.77 19.03 -11.74
CA GLY A 323 10.52 18.43 -12.19
C GLY A 323 9.27 19.23 -11.87
N HIS A 324 9.36 20.50 -11.46
CA HIS A 324 8.21 21.37 -11.17
C HIS A 324 7.19 21.38 -12.31
N HIS A 325 7.65 21.67 -13.54
CA HIS A 325 6.84 21.59 -14.77
C HIS A 325 6.01 20.30 -14.88
N ARG A 326 6.65 19.13 -14.72
CA ARG A 326 6.04 17.82 -14.84
C ARG A 326 5.08 17.52 -13.68
N ASN A 327 5.43 17.92 -12.46
CA ASN A 327 4.59 17.76 -11.27
C ASN A 327 3.26 18.48 -11.44
N PHE A 328 3.33 19.79 -11.69
CA PHE A 328 2.14 20.63 -11.75
C PHE A 328 1.37 20.44 -13.06
N ALA A 329 2.04 20.10 -14.17
CA ALA A 329 1.36 19.72 -15.41
C ALA A 329 0.58 18.41 -15.25
N ALA A 330 1.09 17.44 -14.50
CA ALA A 330 0.38 16.20 -14.21
C ALA A 330 -0.92 16.47 -13.43
N ALA A 331 -0.84 17.26 -12.36
CA ALA A 331 -2.02 17.68 -11.61
C ALA A 331 -3.01 18.46 -12.49
N TYR A 332 -2.51 19.41 -13.29
CA TYR A 332 -3.35 20.19 -14.19
C TYR A 332 -4.02 19.34 -15.29
N ALA A 333 -3.37 18.26 -15.70
CA ALA A 333 -3.91 17.25 -16.60
C ALA A 333 -4.89 16.28 -15.92
N GLY A 334 -5.14 16.41 -14.61
CA GLY A 334 -6.05 15.57 -13.84
C GLY A 334 -5.41 14.27 -13.33
N LYS A 335 -4.08 14.13 -13.40
CA LYS A 335 -3.36 12.96 -12.86
C LYS A 335 -3.06 13.17 -11.39
N THR A 336 -3.33 12.14 -10.58
CA THR A 336 -3.15 12.17 -9.12
C THR A 336 -1.90 11.45 -8.64
N LEU A 337 -1.05 10.99 -9.56
CA LEU A 337 0.21 10.30 -9.26
C LEU A 337 1.32 10.70 -10.23
N VAL A 338 2.52 10.85 -9.69
CA VAL A 338 3.78 11.09 -10.41
C VAL A 338 4.92 10.29 -9.77
N PRO A 339 5.90 9.80 -10.57
CA PRO A 339 7.07 9.13 -10.05
C PRO A 339 8.04 10.16 -9.46
N TYR A 340 8.72 9.79 -8.38
CA TYR A 340 9.69 10.66 -7.73
C TYR A 340 10.85 9.87 -7.11
N SER A 341 11.94 10.59 -6.83
CA SER A 341 13.10 10.08 -6.10
C SER A 341 13.58 11.11 -5.08
N ILE A 342 14.03 10.64 -3.92
CA ILE A 342 14.65 11.48 -2.91
C ILE A 342 16.16 11.49 -3.12
N ILE A 343 16.74 12.65 -3.44
CA ILE A 343 18.16 12.80 -3.75
C ILE A 343 19.02 13.23 -2.54
N ALA A 344 18.39 13.77 -1.50
CA ALA A 344 19.02 14.05 -0.21
C ALA A 344 17.95 14.21 0.89
N LYS A 345 18.31 13.89 2.14
CA LYS A 345 17.43 13.98 3.30
C LYS A 345 17.99 14.90 4.38
N ASP A 346 17.12 15.69 5.01
CA ASP A 346 17.44 16.49 6.19
C ASP A 346 18.73 17.31 6.01
N ASP A 347 19.79 16.98 6.75
CA ASP A 347 21.05 17.72 6.74
C ASP A 347 22.08 17.16 5.73
N GLU A 348 21.68 16.21 4.89
CA GLU A 348 22.51 15.67 3.81
C GLU A 348 22.77 16.72 2.72
N GLN A 349 23.98 16.66 2.14
CA GLN A 349 24.36 17.47 0.99
C GLN A 349 23.56 17.04 -0.24
N ILE A 350 22.97 18.00 -0.97
CA ILE A 350 22.29 17.69 -2.22
C ILE A 350 23.35 17.43 -3.32
N PRO A 351 23.29 16.30 -4.04
CA PRO A 351 24.23 16.00 -5.12
C PRO A 351 24.30 17.13 -6.15
N ASN A 352 25.50 17.62 -6.47
CA ASN A 352 25.77 18.73 -7.40
C ASN A 352 25.32 20.13 -6.97
N TYR A 353 24.83 20.32 -5.74
CA TYR A 353 24.52 21.64 -5.18
C TYR A 353 25.43 21.95 -3.99
N SER A 354 25.61 23.24 -3.69
CA SER A 354 26.37 23.70 -2.52
C SER A 354 25.60 23.59 -1.21
N ASN A 355 24.28 23.44 -1.26
CA ASN A 355 23.41 23.43 -0.09
C ASN A 355 23.08 22.02 0.42
N THR A 356 22.77 21.93 1.71
CA THR A 356 22.08 20.76 2.27
C THR A 356 20.59 20.76 1.91
N ALA A 357 19.92 19.62 2.06
CA ALA A 357 18.48 19.54 1.89
C ALA A 357 17.74 20.54 2.80
N ARG A 358 18.10 20.63 4.08
CA ARG A 358 17.49 21.55 5.04
C ARG A 358 17.70 23.02 4.65
N GLU A 359 18.90 23.40 4.23
CA GLU A 359 19.17 24.76 3.74
C GLU A 359 18.30 25.11 2.53
N ARG A 360 18.15 24.16 1.60
CA ARG A 360 17.34 24.35 0.38
C ARG A 360 15.84 24.36 0.69
N ALA A 361 15.34 23.48 1.55
CA ALA A 361 13.95 23.48 2.00
C ALA A 361 13.60 24.78 2.74
N ASN A 362 14.53 25.33 3.53
CA ASN A 362 14.36 26.62 4.19
C ASN A 362 14.22 27.80 3.21
N SER A 363 14.47 27.64 1.90
CA SER A 363 14.23 28.70 0.92
C SER A 363 12.78 28.79 0.44
N VAL A 364 11.91 27.86 0.84
CA VAL A 364 10.48 27.91 0.50
C VAL A 364 9.84 29.22 0.96
N SER A 365 8.92 29.76 0.15
CA SER A 365 8.18 30.98 0.43
C SER A 365 6.67 30.80 0.25
N LEU A 366 5.86 31.67 0.86
CA LEU A 366 4.40 31.63 0.67
C LEU A 366 4.01 31.91 -0.77
N ASN A 367 4.73 32.79 -1.46
CA ASN A 367 4.48 33.11 -2.86
C ASN A 367 4.63 31.87 -3.76
N GLN A 368 5.67 31.06 -3.51
CA GLN A 368 5.86 29.79 -4.22
C GLN A 368 4.69 28.84 -3.97
N LEU A 369 4.24 28.70 -2.72
CA LEU A 369 3.11 27.82 -2.39
C LEU A 369 1.82 28.29 -3.08
N TYR A 370 1.40 29.53 -2.80
CA TYR A 370 0.16 30.10 -3.34
C TYR A 370 0.12 30.14 -4.86
N GLY A 371 1.24 30.50 -5.51
CA GLY A 371 1.32 30.58 -6.96
C GLY A 371 1.05 29.24 -7.67
N HIS A 372 1.19 28.11 -6.98
CA HIS A 372 0.99 26.79 -7.58
C HIS A 372 -0.36 26.12 -7.24
N GLU A 373 -1.13 26.67 -6.29
CA GLU A 373 -2.36 26.02 -5.81
C GLU A 373 -3.39 25.78 -6.92
N TRP A 374 -3.56 26.75 -7.84
CA TRP A 374 -4.56 26.65 -8.91
C TRP A 374 -4.32 25.47 -9.88
N MET A 375 -3.07 25.01 -10.00
CA MET A 375 -2.73 23.84 -10.81
C MET A 375 -3.14 22.54 -10.10
N LEU A 376 -2.93 22.48 -8.79
CA LEU A 376 -3.35 21.35 -7.94
C LEU A 376 -4.87 21.31 -7.76
N GLN A 377 -5.53 22.47 -7.79
CA GLN A 377 -6.99 22.57 -7.68
C GLN A 377 -7.76 21.96 -8.85
N LYS A 378 -7.06 21.49 -9.90
CA LYS A 378 -7.65 20.69 -10.97
C LYS A 378 -7.94 19.25 -10.58
N VAL A 379 -7.17 18.67 -9.67
CA VAL A 379 -7.44 17.33 -9.11
C VAL A 379 -8.27 17.40 -7.83
N ASP A 380 -8.08 18.45 -7.03
CA ASP A 380 -8.80 18.68 -5.78
C ASP A 380 -9.11 20.17 -5.62
N SER A 381 -10.33 20.56 -5.97
CA SER A 381 -10.76 21.97 -5.95
C SER A 381 -10.67 22.64 -4.58
N SER A 382 -10.57 21.88 -3.49
CA SER A 382 -10.41 22.40 -2.13
C SER A 382 -8.94 22.54 -1.71
N PHE A 383 -7.98 22.12 -2.54
CA PHE A 383 -6.59 22.09 -2.13
C PHE A 383 -6.03 23.49 -1.83
N THR A 384 -5.44 23.62 -0.64
CA THR A 384 -4.52 24.70 -0.27
C THR A 384 -3.33 24.11 0.48
N TYR A 385 -2.15 24.72 0.37
CA TYR A 385 -0.99 24.32 1.18
C TYR A 385 -1.23 24.62 2.66
N LYS A 386 -1.99 25.67 2.99
CA LYS A 386 -2.32 26.05 4.37
C LYS A 386 -3.10 24.95 5.11
N GLU A 387 -4.07 24.32 4.45
CA GLU A 387 -4.86 23.26 5.08
C GLU A 387 -4.14 21.90 5.11
N ASN A 388 -3.31 21.63 4.10
CA ASN A 388 -2.64 20.33 3.96
C ASN A 388 -1.28 20.27 4.68
N PHE A 389 -0.63 21.40 4.91
CA PHE A 389 0.67 21.52 5.59
C PHE A 389 0.66 22.66 6.64
N PRO A 390 -0.28 22.67 7.59
CA PRO A 390 -0.52 23.84 8.46
C PRO A 390 0.70 24.25 9.29
N GLU A 391 1.44 23.29 9.85
CA GLU A 391 2.62 23.57 10.69
C GLU A 391 3.77 24.18 9.88
N LEU A 392 4.01 23.66 8.67
CA LEU A 392 4.99 24.24 7.75
C LEU A 392 4.55 25.63 7.30
N TYR A 393 3.26 25.79 7.00
CA TYR A 393 2.69 27.04 6.55
C TYR A 393 2.89 28.16 7.58
N GLU A 394 2.55 27.89 8.85
CA GLU A 394 2.76 28.79 9.98
C GLU A 394 4.25 29.13 10.18
N LYS A 395 5.15 28.15 10.01
CA LYS A 395 6.60 28.37 10.07
C LYS A 395 7.08 29.36 9.00
N ILE A 396 6.52 29.30 7.79
CA ILE A 396 6.88 30.23 6.71
C ILE A 396 6.25 31.62 6.95
N GLU A 397 4.98 31.71 7.38
CA GLU A 397 4.33 32.99 7.77
C GLU A 397 5.17 33.74 8.82
N ASN A 398 5.59 33.03 9.87
CA ASN A 398 6.44 33.57 10.94
C ASN A 398 7.82 34.02 10.43
N LYS A 399 8.42 33.26 9.52
CA LYS A 399 9.72 33.59 8.90
C LYS A 399 9.63 34.84 8.00
N GLU A 400 8.53 35.01 7.29
CA GLU A 400 8.30 36.14 6.38
C GLU A 400 7.82 37.41 7.11
N GLY A 401 7.53 37.32 8.42
CA GLY A 401 7.08 38.45 9.23
C GLY A 401 5.62 38.84 8.97
N ILE A 402 4.81 37.89 8.50
CA ILE A 402 3.37 38.05 8.32
C ILE A 402 2.70 37.62 9.62
N GLU A 403 2.72 38.48 10.65
CA GLU A 403 1.87 38.29 11.83
C GLU A 403 0.41 38.68 11.49
N HIS A 404 -0.55 37.83 11.87
CA HIS A 404 -1.99 38.02 11.64
C HIS A 404 -2.59 39.18 12.43
#